data_AF-A0A846DKL2-F1
#
_entry.id   AF-A0A846DKL2-F1
#
_cell.length_a   1.000
_cell.length_b   1.000
_cell.length_c   1.000
_cell.angle_alpha   90.00
_cell.angle_beta   90.00
_cell.angle_gamma   90.00
#
_symmetry.space_group_name_H-M   'P 1'
#
loop_
_entity.id
_entity.type
_entity.pdbx_description
1 polymer ?
#
loop_
_entity_poly.entity_id
_entity_poly.type
_entity_poly.pdbx_seq_one_letter_code
_entity_poly.pdbx_strand_id
1 'polypeptide(L)'
;IQKLHKLSHTPHQKNRKKKLSVKQKKENRDLASLRIVVEHVYRCLKVFKILSERYRNRRKRLSLRFNLIAAIYNYELFLSAN
;
A
#
# COMPACT_ATOMS: atom_id res chain seq x y z
N ILE A 1 -0.77 7.89 -13.55
CA ILE A 1 -1.04 6.50 -13.11
C ILE A 1 -2.20 5.87 -13.88
N GLN A 2 -3.36 6.52 -14.03
CA GLN A 2 -4.45 6.02 -14.89
C GLN A 2 -4.02 5.74 -16.34
N LYS A 3 -3.12 6.57 -16.89
CA LYS A 3 -2.50 6.33 -18.20
C LYS A 3 -1.56 5.11 -18.26
N LEU A 4 -1.05 4.64 -17.12
CA LEU A 4 -0.10 3.53 -17.00
C LEU A 4 -0.78 2.22 -16.58
N HIS A 5 -1.82 2.28 -15.75
CA HIS A 5 -2.57 1.14 -15.25
C HIS A 5 -4.07 1.40 -15.36
N LYS A 6 -4.74 0.65 -16.24
CA LYS A 6 -6.17 0.78 -16.55
C LYS A 6 -7.07 0.56 -15.33
N LEU A 7 -6.65 -0.30 -14.40
CA LEU A 7 -7.38 -0.63 -13.17
C LEU A 7 -7.04 0.30 -11.98
N SER A 8 -6.32 1.40 -12.21
CA SER A 8 -5.94 2.29 -11.12
C SER A 8 -7.12 3.15 -10.64
N HIS A 9 -7.38 3.07 -9.34
CA HIS A 9 -8.36 3.90 -8.65
C HIS A 9 -7.63 4.98 -7.85
N THR A 10 -7.92 6.24 -8.19
CA THR A 10 -7.38 7.41 -7.48
C THR A 10 -8.53 8.17 -6.83
N PRO A 11 -8.30 8.77 -5.64
CA PRO A 11 -9.34 9.54 -4.97
C PRO A 11 -9.77 10.75 -5.81
N HIS A 12 -11.06 11.06 -5.75
CA HIS A 12 -11.63 12.25 -6.38
C HIS A 12 -11.02 13.51 -5.76
N GLN A 13 -10.47 14.37 -6.60
CA GLN A 13 -9.94 15.65 -6.19
C GLN A 13 -11.00 16.74 -6.35
N LYS A 14 -11.01 17.71 -5.43
CA LYS A 14 -11.86 18.88 -5.55
C LYS A 14 -11.20 19.91 -6.47
N ASN A 15 -11.98 20.50 -7.38
CA ASN A 15 -11.53 21.65 -8.14
C ASN A 15 -11.61 22.93 -7.29
N ARG A 16 -10.85 23.96 -7.67
CA ARG A 16 -10.90 25.26 -6.98
C ARG A 16 -12.35 25.77 -7.01
N LYS A 17 -12.87 26.15 -5.83
CA LYS A 17 -14.26 26.62 -5.58
C LYS A 17 -15.38 25.56 -5.67
N LYS A 18 -15.11 24.28 -5.94
CA LYS A 18 -16.14 23.22 -5.98
C LYS A 18 -16.02 22.26 -4.78
N LYS A 19 -17.16 21.83 -4.23
CA LYS A 19 -17.23 20.79 -3.18
C LYS A 19 -17.39 19.42 -3.84
N LEU A 20 -16.81 18.39 -3.21
CA LEU A 20 -17.07 17.00 -3.60
C LEU A 20 -18.52 16.63 -3.28
N SER A 21 -19.15 15.86 -4.17
CA SER A 21 -20.48 15.30 -3.91
C SER A 21 -20.42 14.31 -2.74
N VAL A 22 -21.58 14.04 -2.12
CA VAL A 22 -21.67 13.05 -1.03
C VAL A 22 -21.20 11.67 -1.49
N LYS A 23 -21.56 11.27 -2.72
CA LYS A 23 -21.12 10.02 -3.34
C LYS A 23 -19.60 9.96 -3.47
N GLN A 24 -18.97 11.00 -4.03
CA GLN A 24 -17.52 11.06 -4.18
C GLN A 24 -16.77 11.02 -2.83
N LYS A 25 -17.34 11.64 -1.79
CA LYS A 25 -16.77 11.57 -0.43
C LYS A 25 -16.83 10.16 0.13
N LYS A 26 -17.94 9.44 -0.09
CA LYS A 26 -18.09 8.03 0.33
C LYS A 26 -17.06 7.16 -0.39
N GLU A 27 -16.97 7.26 -1.71
CA GLU A 27 -15.99 6.52 -2.51
C GLU A 27 -14.54 6.80 -2.07
N ASN A 28 -14.20 8.06 -1.78
CA ASN A 28 -12.88 8.40 -1.24
C ASN A 28 -12.62 7.79 0.14
N ARG A 29 -13.65 7.68 0.99
CA ARG A 29 -13.54 7.08 2.33
C ARG A 29 -13.32 5.57 2.24
N ASP A 30 -14.06 4.90 1.37
CA ASP A 30 -13.91 3.47 1.12
C ASP A 30 -12.51 3.16 0.57
N LEU A 31 -12.04 3.97 -0.39
CA LEU A 31 -10.67 3.86 -0.92
C LEU A 31 -9.61 4.12 0.15
N ALA A 32 -9.82 5.08 1.05
CA ALA A 32 -8.90 5.35 2.15
C ALA A 32 -8.83 4.19 3.14
N SER A 33 -9.97 3.56 3.48
CA SER A 33 -10.01 2.38 4.34
C SER A 33 -9.18 1.23 3.77
N LEU A 34 -9.30 0.97 2.47
CA LEU A 34 -8.48 -0.04 1.78
C LEU A 34 -6.98 0.31 1.82
N ARG A 35 -6.64 1.59 1.65
CA ARG A 35 -5.23 2.05 1.66
C ARG A 35 -4.58 1.93 3.04
N ILE A 36 -5.32 2.11 4.14
CA ILE A 36 -4.77 1.99 5.50
C ILE A 36 -4.14 0.60 5.72
N VAL A 37 -4.81 -0.46 5.28
CA VAL A 37 -4.28 -1.83 5.39
C VAL A 37 -2.95 -1.96 4.65
N VAL A 38 -2.91 -1.46 3.40
CA VAL A 38 -1.69 -1.46 2.58
C VAL A 38 -0.58 -0.62 3.24
N GLU A 39 -0.90 0.53 3.82
CA GLU A 39 0.06 1.40 4.50
C GLU A 39 0.66 0.74 5.75
N HIS A 40 -0.12 -0.05 6.50
CA HIS A 40 0.40 -0.85 7.61
C HIS A 40 1.42 -1.89 7.14
N VAL A 41 1.12 -2.62 6.06
CA VAL A 41 2.08 -3.56 5.46
C VAL A 41 3.33 -2.83 5.01
N TYR A 42 3.18 -1.70 4.30
CA TYR A 42 4.32 -0.88 3.86
C TYR A 42 5.19 -0.40 5.03
N ARG A 43 4.59 -0.03 6.17
CA ARG A 43 5.34 0.35 7.37
C ARG A 43 6.24 -0.80 7.84
N CYS A 44 5.73 -2.02 7.91
CA CYS A 44 6.52 -3.20 8.28
C CYS A 44 7.65 -3.46 7.28
N LEU A 45 7.37 -3.32 5.98
CA LEU A 45 8.40 -3.46 4.94
C LEU A 45 9.50 -2.39 5.01
N LYS A 46 9.19 -1.19 5.51
CA LYS A 46 10.19 -0.14 5.73
C LYS A 46 11.15 -0.45 6.88
N VAL A 47 10.75 -1.27 7.87
CA VAL A 47 11.64 -1.73 8.96
C VAL A 47 12.81 -2.54 8.40
N PHE A 48 12.53 -3.43 7.43
CA PHE A 48 13.56 -4.22 6.74
C PHE A 48 14.45 -3.39 5.79
N LYS A 49 14.18 -2.10 5.64
CA LYS A 49 14.89 -1.16 4.77
C LYS A 49 14.86 -1.45 3.26
N ILE A 50 14.32 -2.59 2.85
CA ILE A 50 14.26 -3.03 1.45
C ILE A 50 13.46 -2.06 0.57
N LEU A 51 12.40 -1.45 1.12
CA LEU A 51 11.55 -0.49 0.40
C LEU A 51 11.72 0.97 0.84
N SER A 52 12.39 1.24 1.97
CA SER A 52 12.63 2.62 2.44
C SER A 52 13.95 3.20 1.94
N GLU A 53 14.95 2.37 1.66
CA GLU A 53 16.26 2.80 1.18
C GLU A 53 16.55 2.28 -0.22
N ARG A 54 17.58 2.82 -0.88
CA ARG A 54 18.05 2.24 -2.15
C ARG A 54 18.52 0.82 -1.91
N TYR A 55 17.92 -0.14 -2.59
CA TYR A 55 18.31 -1.53 -2.50
C TYR A 55 19.69 -1.77 -3.12
N ARG A 56 20.72 -1.95 -2.29
CA ARG A 56 22.13 -2.15 -2.70
C ARG A 56 22.56 -3.61 -2.89
N ASN A 57 21.67 -4.57 -2.59
CA ASN A 57 21.97 -5.99 -2.72
C ASN A 57 21.78 -6.50 -4.16
N ARG A 58 22.45 -7.62 -4.50
CA ARG A 58 22.23 -8.28 -5.81
C ARG A 58 20.76 -8.65 -5.99
N ARG A 59 20.20 -8.30 -7.15
CA ARG A 59 18.77 -8.46 -7.46
C ARG A 59 18.34 -9.89 -7.81
N LYS A 60 19.28 -10.81 -8.08
CA LYS A 60 18.99 -12.22 -8.44
C LYS A 60 18.04 -12.93 -7.45
N ARG A 61 18.09 -12.57 -6.15
CA ARG A 61 17.24 -13.15 -5.10
C ARG A 61 16.29 -12.13 -4.46
N LEU A 62 15.96 -11.05 -5.15
CA LEU A 62 15.07 -10.01 -4.64
C LEU A 62 13.69 -10.58 -4.26
N SER A 63 13.06 -11.30 -5.18
CA SER A 63 11.74 -11.90 -4.96
C SER A 63 11.74 -12.86 -3.75
N LEU A 64 12.76 -13.71 -3.61
CA LEU A 64 12.87 -14.62 -2.47
C LEU A 64 12.97 -13.87 -1.12
N ARG A 65 13.76 -12.79 -1.05
CA ARG A 65 13.83 -11.96 0.16
C ARG A 65 12.48 -11.31 0.48
N PHE A 66 11.78 -10.82 -0.53
CA PHE A 66 10.42 -10.28 -0.36
C PHE A 66 9.43 -11.34 0.15
N ASN A 67 9.44 -12.53 -0.46
CA ASN A 67 8.55 -13.62 -0.06
C ASN A 67 8.80 -14.06 1.38
N LEU A 68 10.06 -14.13 1.81
CA LEU A 68 10.40 -14.45 3.20
C LEU A 68 9.90 -13.39 4.18
N ILE A 69 10.06 -12.10 3.86
CA ILE A 69 9.53 -11.02 4.69
C ILE A 69 8.01 -11.06 4.77
N ALA A 70 7.34 -11.30 3.65
CA ALA A 70 5.88 -11.47 3.62
C ALA A 70 5.44 -12.68 4.47
N ALA A 71 6.16 -13.80 4.40
CA ALA A 71 5.89 -14.98 5.21
C ALA A 71 6.03 -14.67 6.72
N ILE A 72 7.10 -13.98 7.13
CA ILE A 72 7.32 -13.56 8.51
C ILE A 72 6.19 -12.64 8.98
N TYR A 73 5.85 -11.63 8.19
CA TYR A 73 4.78 -10.69 8.54
C TYR A 73 3.41 -11.37 8.67
N ASN A 74 3.08 -12.28 7.76
CA ASN A 74 1.84 -13.05 7.83
C ASN A 74 1.80 -13.96 9.07
N TYR A 75 2.94 -14.54 9.44
CA TYR A 75 3.07 -15.36 10.65
C TYR A 75 2.91 -14.50 11.92
N GLU A 76 3.52 -13.32 11.99
CA GLU A 76 3.33 -12.37 13.10
C GLU A 76 1.89 -11.89 13.22
N LEU A 77 1.22 -11.64 12.09
CA LEU A 77 -0.21 -11.29 12.06
C LEU A 77 -1.08 -12.44 12.59
N PHE A 78 -0.80 -13.68 12.20
CA PHE A 78 -1.50 -14.86 12.71
C PHE A 78 -1.32 -15.02 14.22
N LEU A 79 -0.09 -14.83 14.73
CA LEU A 79 0.18 -14.90 16.17
C LEU A 79 -0.50 -13.79 16.96
N SER A 80 -0.63 -12.58 16.39
CA SER A 80 -1.26 -11.44 17.07
C SER A 80 -2.79 -11.49 17.06
N ALA A 81 -3.38 -12.32 16.20
CA ALA A 81 -4.83 -12.49 16.05
C ALA A 81 -5.41 -13.64 16.89
N ASN A 82 -4.54 -14.49 17.45
CA ASN A 82 -4.87 -15.53 18.42
C ASN A 82 -4.54 -15.06 19.84
#